data_AF-A0A852HKQ1-F1
#
_entry.id   AF-A0A852HKQ1-F1
#
_cell.length_a   1.000
_cell.length_b   1.000
_cell.length_c   1.000
_cell.angle_alpha   90.00
_cell.angle_beta   90.00
_cell.angle_gamma   90.00
#
_symmetry.space_group_name_H-M   'P 1'
#
loop_
_entity.id
_entity.type
_entity.pdbx_description
1 polymer ?
#
loop_
_entity_poly.entity_id
_entity_poly.type
_entity_poly.pdbx_seq_one_letter_code
_entity_poly.pdbx_strand_id
1 'polypeptide(L)'
;IDLDTARQELEEFIPHVKNISDSSVKKMAGRDLTRFKEFKRQGIAVKFGRFTQKENKQIKKNVEEFLSLTGIDSPEKLLFTSRYPEDKDTIHRLKIEHHFCEKISEGIPRPWRLIYYRARKMFDPNNYKGRYTKEEKEKLKKYQALHGNDWKKISELMSRSNLSVAMKFSEIKSAINYGPWTKEETQKLMNAVKEVMRRKLETEKPSSVFSLEQSNTDLWIDREKLCQPLPWTEIETKVGSRYWRQCKQKW
;
A
#
# COMPACT_ATOMS: atom_id res chain seq x y z
N ILE A 1 0.87 -10.80 -27.34
CA ILE A 1 1.43 -11.79 -26.40
C ILE A 1 0.27 -12.46 -25.70
N ASP A 2 0.20 -13.79 -25.73
CA ASP A 2 -0.76 -14.54 -24.93
C ASP A 2 -0.43 -14.40 -23.43
N LEU A 3 -1.39 -14.72 -22.56
CA LEU A 3 -1.27 -14.46 -21.13
C LEU A 3 -0.18 -15.31 -20.46
N ASP A 4 -0.02 -16.55 -20.89
CA ASP A 4 0.91 -17.50 -20.28
C ASP A 4 2.35 -17.15 -20.63
N THR A 5 2.60 -16.83 -21.91
CA THR A 5 3.89 -16.28 -22.35
C THR A 5 4.20 -14.97 -21.63
N ALA A 6 3.23 -14.06 -21.50
CA ALA A 6 3.43 -12.81 -20.75
C ALA A 6 3.78 -13.04 -19.28
N ARG A 7 3.17 -14.05 -18.65
CA ARG A 7 3.44 -14.44 -17.27
C ARG A 7 4.85 -14.99 -17.14
N GLN A 8 5.23 -15.93 -18.00
CA GLN A 8 6.55 -16.54 -18.03
C GLN A 8 7.66 -15.51 -18.25
N GLU A 9 7.51 -14.60 -19.21
CA GLU A 9 8.53 -13.56 -19.46
C GLU A 9 8.64 -12.56 -18.29
N LEU A 10 7.53 -12.25 -17.60
CA LEU A 10 7.55 -11.35 -16.45
C LEU A 10 8.11 -12.00 -15.19
N GLU A 11 8.11 -13.33 -15.06
CA GLU A 11 8.70 -14.04 -13.91
C GLU A 11 10.18 -13.72 -13.71
N GLU A 12 10.89 -13.41 -14.80
CA GLU A 12 12.29 -13.04 -14.75
C GLU A 12 12.54 -11.70 -14.02
N PHE A 13 11.56 -10.79 -14.06
CA PHE A 13 11.70 -9.42 -13.58
C PHE A 13 10.86 -9.11 -12.34
N ILE A 14 9.75 -9.83 -12.17
CA ILE A 14 8.70 -9.50 -11.19
C ILE A 14 8.56 -10.64 -10.18
N PRO A 15 8.90 -10.39 -8.90
CA PRO A 15 8.69 -11.37 -7.84
C PRO A 15 7.22 -11.75 -7.70
N HIS A 16 6.96 -13.04 -7.49
CA HIS A 16 5.62 -13.60 -7.23
C HIS A 16 4.57 -13.24 -8.29
N VAL A 17 4.96 -13.15 -9.56
CA VAL A 17 4.02 -12.79 -10.65
C VAL A 17 2.81 -13.73 -10.71
N LYS A 18 2.98 -15.00 -10.30
CA LYS A 18 1.91 -16.02 -10.19
C LYS A 18 0.72 -15.57 -9.34
N ASN A 19 0.94 -14.74 -8.33
CA ASN A 19 -0.09 -14.22 -7.43
C ASN A 19 -0.78 -12.96 -7.97
N ILE A 20 -0.33 -12.43 -9.12
CA ILE A 20 -0.88 -11.23 -9.74
C ILE A 20 -2.05 -11.60 -10.65
N SER A 21 -3.12 -10.80 -10.60
CA SER A 21 -4.31 -10.98 -11.44
C SER A 21 -4.01 -10.83 -12.93
N ASP A 22 -4.70 -11.61 -13.76
CA ASP A 22 -4.45 -11.64 -15.21
C ASP A 22 -4.57 -10.28 -15.88
N SER A 23 -5.56 -9.46 -15.48
CA SER A 23 -5.70 -8.08 -15.97
C SER A 23 -4.47 -7.22 -15.65
N SER A 24 -3.86 -7.44 -14.49
CA SER A 24 -2.66 -6.72 -14.07
C SER A 24 -1.42 -7.22 -14.81
N VAL A 25 -1.29 -8.52 -15.02
CA VAL A 25 -0.23 -9.14 -15.84
C VAL A 25 -0.29 -8.59 -17.27
N LYS A 26 -1.45 -8.65 -17.93
CA LYS A 26 -1.63 -8.11 -19.30
C LYS A 26 -1.22 -6.63 -19.41
N LYS A 27 -1.68 -5.80 -18.47
CA LYS A 27 -1.35 -4.35 -18.43
C LYS A 27 0.13 -4.09 -18.14
N MET A 28 0.78 -4.94 -17.36
CA MET A 28 2.21 -4.81 -17.08
C MET A 28 3.03 -5.26 -18.28
N ALA A 29 2.71 -6.42 -18.86
CA ALA A 29 3.36 -6.94 -20.05
C ALA A 29 3.33 -5.93 -21.20
N GLY A 30 2.16 -5.33 -21.47
CA GLY A 30 2.01 -4.36 -22.56
C GLY A 30 2.77 -3.04 -22.37
N ARG A 31 3.22 -2.68 -21.16
CA ARG A 31 3.81 -1.34 -20.87
C ARG A 31 5.24 -1.39 -20.33
N ASP A 32 5.59 -2.46 -19.64
CA ASP A 32 6.86 -2.59 -18.93
C ASP A 32 7.79 -3.62 -19.57
N LEU A 33 7.28 -4.68 -20.20
CA LEU A 33 8.09 -5.84 -20.60
C LEU A 33 9.21 -5.49 -21.57
N THR A 34 8.90 -4.71 -22.60
CA THR A 34 9.90 -4.21 -23.56
C THR A 34 10.98 -3.39 -22.86
N ARG A 35 10.59 -2.49 -21.94
CA ARG A 35 11.52 -1.67 -21.15
C ARG A 35 12.40 -2.53 -20.23
N PHE A 36 11.84 -3.57 -19.62
CA PHE A 36 12.59 -4.48 -18.75
C PHE A 36 13.63 -5.30 -19.52
N LYS A 37 13.25 -5.83 -20.69
CA LYS A 37 14.19 -6.51 -21.61
C LYS A 37 15.34 -5.57 -22.01
N GLU A 38 15.03 -4.30 -22.29
CA GLU A 38 16.06 -3.30 -22.60
C GLU A 38 16.98 -3.01 -21.42
N PHE A 39 16.44 -2.82 -20.22
CA PHE A 39 17.25 -2.64 -19.01
C PHE A 39 18.16 -3.84 -18.76
N LYS A 40 17.65 -5.06 -18.93
CA LYS A 40 18.46 -6.29 -18.81
C LYS A 40 19.63 -6.30 -19.79
N ARG A 41 19.40 -5.93 -21.06
CA ARG A 41 20.45 -5.81 -22.08
C ARG A 41 21.53 -4.80 -21.69
N GLN A 42 21.16 -3.74 -20.98
CA GLN A 42 22.08 -2.73 -20.44
C GLN A 42 22.72 -3.13 -19.09
N GLY A 43 22.45 -4.33 -18.57
CA GLY A 43 22.93 -4.78 -17.25
C GLY A 43 22.22 -4.10 -16.06
N ILE A 44 21.04 -3.50 -16.28
CA ILE A 44 20.26 -2.81 -15.27
C ILE A 44 19.12 -3.72 -14.78
N ALA A 45 19.16 -4.08 -13.50
CA ALA A 45 18.07 -4.83 -12.87
C ALA A 45 16.85 -3.95 -12.57
N VAL A 46 15.65 -4.55 -12.66
CA VAL A 46 14.39 -3.92 -12.21
C VAL A 46 14.39 -3.77 -10.69
N LYS A 47 14.00 -2.58 -10.20
CA LYS A 47 14.14 -2.18 -8.80
C LYS A 47 12.80 -2.09 -8.07
N PHE A 48 12.80 -2.50 -6.80
CA PHE A 48 11.65 -2.41 -5.90
C PHE A 48 12.00 -1.60 -4.63
N GLY A 49 11.01 -1.30 -3.79
CA GLY A 49 11.24 -0.53 -2.55
C GLY A 49 11.34 0.99 -2.73
N ARG A 50 12.26 1.63 -1.98
CA ARG A 50 12.37 3.10 -1.90
C ARG A 50 12.88 3.69 -3.20
N PHE A 51 12.26 4.79 -3.63
CA PHE A 51 12.70 5.58 -4.79
C PHE A 51 13.88 6.48 -4.41
N THR A 52 14.92 6.44 -5.24
CA THR A 52 16.10 7.30 -5.12
C THR A 52 15.80 8.73 -5.56
N GLN A 53 16.68 9.67 -5.20
CA GLN A 53 16.56 11.05 -5.67
C GLN A 53 16.68 11.16 -7.19
N LYS A 54 17.55 10.36 -7.83
CA LYS A 54 17.69 10.31 -9.29
C LYS A 54 16.39 9.89 -9.96
N GLU A 55 15.74 8.84 -9.45
CA GLU A 55 14.44 8.39 -9.97
C GLU A 55 13.35 9.46 -9.78
N ASN A 56 13.32 10.14 -8.63
CA ASN A 56 12.35 11.22 -8.41
C ASN A 56 12.59 12.40 -9.36
N LYS A 57 13.85 12.77 -9.63
CA LYS A 57 14.18 13.80 -10.63
C LYS A 57 13.73 13.38 -12.03
N GLN A 58 13.91 12.12 -12.40
CA GLN A 58 13.45 11.60 -13.69
C GLN A 58 11.93 11.61 -13.80
N ILE A 59 11.19 11.20 -12.75
CA ILE A 59 9.72 11.29 -12.73
C ILE A 59 9.26 12.72 -12.96
N LYS A 60 9.90 13.69 -12.29
CA LYS A 60 9.57 15.10 -12.45
C LYS A 60 9.78 15.56 -13.89
N LYS A 61 10.95 15.25 -14.46
CA LYS A 61 11.26 15.55 -15.86
C LYS A 61 10.23 14.95 -16.83
N ASN A 62 9.94 13.66 -16.71
CA ASN A 62 8.99 12.99 -17.61
C ASN A 62 7.57 13.59 -17.51
N VAL A 63 7.15 14.02 -16.32
CA VAL A 63 5.88 14.71 -16.12
C VAL A 63 5.90 16.08 -16.79
N GLU A 64 6.94 16.87 -16.59
CA GLU A 64 7.09 18.20 -17.20
C GLU A 64 7.08 18.12 -18.73
N GLU A 65 7.83 17.19 -19.32
CA GLU A 65 7.84 16.95 -20.77
C GLU A 65 6.45 16.56 -21.30
N PHE A 66 5.72 15.72 -20.56
CA PHE A 66 4.36 15.34 -20.95
C PHE A 66 3.38 16.53 -20.90
N LEU A 67 3.52 17.40 -19.90
CA LEU A 67 2.69 18.61 -19.80
C LEU A 67 3.01 19.57 -20.95
N SER A 68 4.29 19.78 -21.26
CA SER A 68 4.72 20.61 -22.40
C SER A 68 4.21 20.07 -23.75
N LEU A 69 4.19 18.74 -23.92
CA LEU A 69 3.69 18.10 -25.14
C LEU A 69 2.17 18.25 -25.30
N THR A 70 1.41 18.18 -24.21
CA THR A 70 -0.06 18.06 -24.25
C THR A 70 -0.80 19.36 -23.93
N GLY A 71 -0.10 20.36 -23.39
CA GLY A 71 -0.70 21.62 -22.96
C GLY A 71 -1.57 21.50 -21.70
N ILE A 72 -1.51 20.39 -20.96
CA ILE A 72 -2.25 20.25 -19.70
C ILE A 72 -1.66 21.21 -18.65
N ASP A 73 -2.53 22.02 -18.04
CA ASP A 73 -2.12 23.15 -17.18
C ASP A 73 -1.25 22.76 -15.97
N SER A 74 -1.47 21.57 -15.39
CA SER A 74 -0.79 21.20 -14.15
C SER A 74 -0.58 19.70 -13.96
N PRO A 75 0.48 19.30 -13.21
CA PRO A 75 0.66 17.91 -12.78
C PRO A 75 -0.52 17.39 -11.96
N GLU A 76 -1.21 18.27 -11.23
CA GLU A 76 -2.38 17.88 -10.44
C GLU A 76 -3.54 17.44 -11.34
N LYS A 77 -3.90 18.24 -12.35
CA LYS A 77 -4.92 17.87 -13.35
C LYS A 77 -4.54 16.55 -14.03
N LEU A 78 -3.28 16.43 -14.45
CA LEU A 78 -2.77 15.22 -15.08
C LEU A 78 -2.90 13.99 -14.18
N LEU A 79 -2.54 14.07 -12.89
CA LEU A 79 -2.46 12.89 -12.01
C LEU A 79 -3.75 12.63 -11.21
N PHE A 80 -4.59 13.64 -11.01
CA PHE A 80 -5.81 13.61 -10.20
C PHE A 80 -7.04 14.05 -11.01
N THR A 81 -7.18 13.55 -12.23
CA THR A 81 -8.27 13.88 -13.17
C THR A 81 -9.67 13.80 -12.57
N SER A 82 -9.92 12.97 -11.56
CA SER A 82 -11.22 12.90 -10.90
C SER A 82 -11.61 14.18 -10.13
N ARG A 83 -10.65 15.07 -9.84
CA ARG A 83 -10.89 16.37 -9.20
C ARG A 83 -11.33 17.46 -10.19
N TYR A 84 -11.23 17.18 -11.50
CA TYR A 84 -11.54 18.12 -12.58
C TYR A 84 -12.48 17.44 -13.59
N PRO A 85 -13.78 17.30 -13.25
CA PRO A 85 -14.75 16.62 -14.12
C PRO A 85 -14.82 17.18 -15.54
N GLU A 86 -14.66 18.50 -15.68
CA GLU A 86 -14.76 19.25 -16.94
C GLU A 86 -13.62 18.88 -17.91
N ASP A 87 -12.42 18.67 -17.37
CA ASP A 87 -11.22 18.34 -18.17
C ASP A 87 -10.99 16.83 -18.30
N LYS A 88 -11.77 16.00 -17.59
CA LYS A 88 -11.49 14.58 -17.37
C LYS A 88 -11.34 13.79 -18.67
N ASP A 89 -12.27 13.98 -19.61
CA ASP A 89 -12.31 13.20 -20.85
C ASP A 89 -11.21 13.65 -21.81
N THR A 90 -10.97 14.97 -21.90
CA THR A 90 -9.84 15.55 -22.65
C THR A 90 -8.51 15.00 -22.15
N ILE A 91 -8.27 15.03 -20.83
CA ILE A 91 -7.04 14.49 -20.25
C ILE A 91 -6.94 12.98 -20.47
N HIS A 92 -8.05 12.25 -20.40
CA HIS A 92 -8.04 10.80 -20.68
C HIS A 92 -7.63 10.49 -22.11
N ARG A 93 -8.19 11.23 -23.09
CA ARG A 93 -7.82 11.12 -24.51
C ARG A 93 -6.33 11.42 -24.71
N LEU A 94 -5.83 12.54 -24.19
CA LEU A 94 -4.42 12.93 -24.30
C LEU A 94 -3.47 11.88 -23.69
N LYS A 95 -3.84 11.25 -22.57
CA LYS A 95 -3.05 10.18 -21.96
C LYS A 95 -2.94 8.94 -22.84
N ILE A 96 -4.01 8.61 -23.58
CA ILE A 96 -4.03 7.48 -24.50
C ILE A 96 -3.20 7.82 -25.73
N GLU A 97 -3.51 8.95 -26.37
CA GLU A 97 -2.87 9.43 -27.59
C GLU A 97 -1.34 9.54 -27.44
N HIS A 98 -0.88 10.12 -26.33
CA HIS A 98 0.55 10.32 -26.08
C HIS A 98 1.18 9.26 -25.15
N HIS A 99 0.52 8.12 -24.96
CA HIS A 99 1.09 6.95 -24.29
C HIS A 99 1.66 7.27 -22.89
N PHE A 100 0.88 8.03 -22.10
CA PHE A 100 1.33 8.61 -20.83
C PHE A 100 2.02 7.63 -19.88
N CYS A 101 1.54 6.39 -19.81
CA CYS A 101 2.09 5.37 -18.91
C CYS A 101 3.52 4.97 -19.29
N GLU A 102 3.85 4.99 -20.58
CA GLU A 102 5.20 4.73 -21.09
C GLU A 102 6.08 5.95 -20.87
N LYS A 103 5.59 7.14 -21.25
CA LYS A 103 6.30 8.41 -21.10
C LYS A 103 6.71 8.71 -19.65
N ILE A 104 5.79 8.57 -18.69
CA ILE A 104 6.12 8.80 -17.28
C ILE A 104 7.18 7.82 -16.75
N SER A 105 7.31 6.64 -17.38
CA SER A 105 8.15 5.55 -16.93
C SER A 105 9.50 5.46 -17.66
N GLU A 106 9.71 6.33 -18.64
CA GLU A 106 10.93 6.39 -19.46
C GLU A 106 12.18 6.60 -18.58
N GLY A 107 13.22 5.80 -18.83
CA GLY A 107 14.50 5.86 -18.10
C GLY A 107 14.45 5.39 -16.63
N ILE A 108 13.33 4.84 -16.15
CA ILE A 108 13.19 4.38 -14.76
C ILE A 108 13.04 2.85 -14.74
N PRO A 109 13.96 2.09 -14.10
CA PRO A 109 13.94 0.64 -14.08
C PRO A 109 12.96 0.10 -13.03
N ARG A 110 11.68 0.49 -13.13
CA ARG A 110 10.60 0.05 -12.25
C ARG A 110 9.30 -0.17 -13.02
N PRO A 111 8.37 -0.99 -12.50
CA PRO A 111 7.04 -1.11 -13.06
C PRO A 111 6.29 0.23 -13.10
N TRP A 112 5.64 0.52 -14.23
CA TRP A 112 4.97 1.81 -14.48
C TRP A 112 3.96 2.17 -13.38
N ARG A 113 3.27 1.16 -12.82
CA ARG A 113 2.30 1.39 -11.72
C ARG A 113 2.97 1.97 -10.48
N LEU A 114 4.15 1.46 -10.10
CA LEU A 114 4.89 1.97 -8.94
C LEU A 114 5.35 3.40 -9.19
N ILE A 115 5.78 3.70 -10.41
CA ILE A 115 6.18 5.03 -10.86
C ILE A 115 4.98 5.99 -10.80
N TYR A 116 3.83 5.59 -11.34
CA TYR A 116 2.59 6.36 -11.29
C TYR A 116 2.13 6.65 -9.86
N TYR A 117 2.17 5.65 -8.95
CA TYR A 117 1.88 5.86 -7.54
C TYR A 117 2.87 6.81 -6.88
N ARG A 118 4.15 6.72 -7.23
CA ARG A 118 5.19 7.63 -6.72
C ARG A 118 4.93 9.06 -7.21
N ALA A 119 4.65 9.25 -8.50
CA ALA A 119 4.32 10.54 -9.08
C ALA A 119 3.11 11.16 -8.38
N ARG A 120 2.02 10.41 -8.20
CA ARG A 120 0.86 10.88 -7.42
C ARG A 120 1.27 11.37 -6.03
N LYS A 121 2.12 10.65 -5.29
CA LYS A 121 2.58 11.12 -3.97
C LYS A 121 3.43 12.39 -4.02
N MET A 122 4.20 12.59 -5.10
CA MET A 122 5.07 13.75 -5.28
C MET A 122 4.28 15.02 -5.65
N PHE A 123 3.21 14.86 -6.42
CA PHE A 123 2.43 15.96 -6.99
C PHE A 123 1.04 16.14 -6.37
N ASP A 124 0.71 15.43 -5.29
CA ASP A 124 -0.55 15.65 -4.56
C ASP A 124 -0.39 16.86 -3.62
N PRO A 125 -1.05 18.01 -3.87
CA PRO A 125 -1.01 19.15 -2.95
C PRO A 125 -1.66 18.84 -1.60
N ASN A 126 -2.48 17.78 -1.52
CA ASN A 126 -3.11 17.31 -0.30
C ASN A 126 -2.21 16.36 0.50
N ASN A 127 -0.99 16.09 0.03
CA ASN A 127 0.02 15.37 0.79
C ASN A 127 0.81 16.33 1.69
N TYR A 128 1.50 15.79 2.70
CA TYR A 128 2.36 16.55 3.62
C TYR A 128 1.68 17.68 4.41
N LYS A 129 0.35 17.63 4.62
CA LYS A 129 -0.44 18.59 5.44
C LYS A 129 -0.14 18.55 6.96
N GLY A 130 0.98 17.94 7.38
CA GLY A 130 1.37 17.86 8.78
C GLY A 130 0.43 17.03 9.67
N ARG A 131 0.48 17.28 10.98
CA ARG A 131 -0.32 16.57 12.00
C ARG A 131 -1.80 16.95 11.87
N TYR A 132 -2.69 16.04 12.27
CA TYR A 132 -4.13 16.33 12.35
C TYR A 132 -4.43 17.14 13.61
N THR A 133 -5.13 18.25 13.46
CA THR A 133 -5.68 19.02 14.58
C THR A 133 -6.83 18.26 15.26
N LYS A 134 -7.29 18.75 16.41
CA LYS A 134 -8.46 18.15 17.09
C LYS A 134 -9.72 18.28 16.23
N GLU A 135 -9.89 19.43 15.60
CA GLU A 135 -11.02 19.77 14.73
C GLU A 135 -11.03 18.87 13.49
N GLU A 136 -9.87 18.62 12.89
CA GLU A 136 -9.75 17.70 11.75
C GLU A 136 -10.10 16.26 12.15
N LYS A 137 -9.72 15.81 13.35
CA LYS A 137 -10.10 14.46 13.83
C LYS A 137 -11.61 14.34 14.02
N GLU A 138 -12.25 15.37 14.56
CA GLU A 138 -13.71 15.38 14.73
C GLU A 138 -14.44 15.44 13.39
N LYS A 139 -13.95 16.26 12.44
CA LYS A 139 -14.48 16.26 11.06
C LYS A 139 -14.33 14.89 10.40
N LEU A 140 -13.17 14.24 10.56
CA LEU A 140 -12.92 12.90 10.02
C LEU A 140 -13.93 11.87 10.55
N LYS A 141 -14.18 11.85 11.86
CA LYS A 141 -15.21 10.98 12.44
C LYS A 141 -16.60 11.26 11.86
N LYS A 142 -16.98 12.54 11.74
CA LYS A 142 -18.27 12.93 11.16
C LYS A 142 -18.40 12.48 9.70
N TYR A 143 -17.40 12.74 8.86
CA TYR A 143 -17.46 12.34 7.46
C TYR A 143 -17.45 10.83 7.26
N GLN A 144 -16.72 10.08 8.10
CA GLN A 144 -16.77 8.63 8.07
C GLN A 144 -18.16 8.10 8.49
N ALA A 145 -18.80 8.71 9.50
CA ALA A 145 -20.16 8.34 9.89
C ALA A 145 -21.19 8.60 8.76
N LEU A 146 -20.99 9.65 7.96
CA LEU A 146 -21.88 10.02 6.85
C LEU A 146 -21.64 9.23 5.56
N HIS A 147 -20.38 8.95 5.22
CA HIS A 147 -19.99 8.38 3.91
C HIS A 147 -19.40 6.97 4.01
N GLY A 148 -19.35 6.39 5.21
CA GLY A 148 -18.67 5.12 5.46
C GLY A 148 -17.18 5.20 5.16
N ASN A 149 -16.61 4.10 4.66
CA ASN A 149 -15.18 4.01 4.34
C ASN A 149 -14.85 4.53 2.93
N ASP A 150 -15.63 5.46 2.38
CA ASP A 150 -15.28 6.15 1.13
C ASP A 150 -14.16 7.17 1.36
N TRP A 151 -12.94 6.66 1.54
CA TRP A 151 -11.75 7.47 1.78
C TRP A 151 -11.41 8.41 0.64
N LYS A 152 -11.88 8.12 -0.58
CA LYS A 152 -11.70 9.04 -1.72
C LYS A 152 -12.56 10.28 -1.51
N LYS A 153 -13.85 10.11 -1.22
CA LYS A 153 -14.76 11.22 -0.94
C LYS A 153 -14.31 12.01 0.29
N ILE A 154 -13.96 11.32 1.38
CA ILE A 154 -13.52 11.99 2.63
C ILE A 154 -12.20 12.74 2.41
N SER A 155 -11.28 12.20 1.61
CA SER A 155 -10.02 12.86 1.23
C SER A 155 -10.24 14.21 0.55
N GLU A 156 -11.20 14.27 -0.36
CA GLU A 156 -11.59 15.50 -1.06
C GLU A 156 -12.18 16.52 -0.07
N LEU A 157 -13.11 16.08 0.80
CA LEU A 157 -13.72 16.94 1.83
C LEU A 157 -12.72 17.48 2.85
N MET A 158 -11.70 16.68 3.20
CA MET A 158 -10.69 17.06 4.18
C MET A 158 -9.47 17.76 3.59
N SER A 159 -9.37 17.88 2.26
CA SER A 159 -8.15 18.40 1.59
C SER A 159 -6.85 17.72 2.07
N ARG A 160 -6.93 16.41 2.33
CA ARG A 160 -5.82 15.56 2.78
C ARG A 160 -5.80 14.28 1.97
N SER A 161 -4.63 13.70 1.73
CA SER A 161 -4.51 12.50 0.89
C SER A 161 -5.35 11.32 1.42
N ASN A 162 -5.93 10.52 0.51
CA ASN A 162 -6.77 9.36 0.82
C ASN A 162 -6.09 8.41 1.83
N LEU A 163 -4.82 8.09 1.60
CA LEU A 163 -4.06 7.23 2.52
C LEU A 163 -3.93 7.86 3.91
N SER A 164 -3.69 9.18 4.00
CA SER A 164 -3.58 9.88 5.28
C SER A 164 -4.88 9.80 6.08
N VAL A 165 -6.01 10.04 5.42
CA VAL A 165 -7.35 10.01 6.02
C VAL A 165 -7.69 8.61 6.52
N ALA A 166 -7.52 7.58 5.67
CA ALA A 166 -7.79 6.19 6.04
C ALA A 166 -6.93 5.74 7.22
N MET A 167 -5.63 6.04 7.18
CA MET A 167 -4.72 5.72 8.29
C MET A 167 -5.10 6.46 9.56
N LYS A 168 -5.38 7.76 9.48
CA LYS A 168 -5.75 8.55 10.66
C LYS A 168 -7.06 8.06 11.27
N PHE A 169 -8.07 7.74 10.47
CA PHE A 169 -9.33 7.20 10.99
C PHE A 169 -9.08 5.88 11.72
N SER A 170 -8.29 4.98 11.13
CA SER A 170 -7.96 3.71 11.79
C SER A 170 -7.22 3.89 13.11
N GLU A 171 -6.48 4.97 13.30
CA GLU A 171 -5.80 5.35 14.55
C GLU A 171 -6.74 5.99 15.59
N ILE A 172 -7.81 6.68 15.18
CA ILE A 172 -8.70 7.42 16.11
C ILE A 172 -10.05 6.75 16.36
N LYS A 173 -10.39 5.68 15.63
CA LYS A 173 -11.68 4.97 15.77
C LYS A 173 -11.81 4.23 17.11
N SER A 174 -10.70 3.90 17.76
CA SER A 174 -10.68 3.15 19.02
C SER A 174 -10.31 4.11 20.17
N ALA A 175 -10.87 3.90 21.37
CA ALA A 175 -10.50 4.62 22.59
C ALA A 175 -9.10 4.19 23.04
N ILE A 176 -8.08 4.67 22.33
CA ILE A 176 -6.72 4.18 22.42
C ILE A 176 -5.92 4.99 23.43
N ASN A 177 -5.17 4.27 24.26
CA ASN A 177 -4.16 4.87 25.11
C ASN A 177 -2.95 5.30 24.28
N TYR A 178 -2.54 6.55 24.46
CA TYR A 178 -1.27 7.08 23.96
C TYR A 178 -0.31 7.23 25.15
N GLY A 179 0.96 6.84 24.97
CA GLY A 179 1.96 6.86 26.03
C GLY A 179 2.57 5.48 26.33
N PRO A 180 3.38 5.37 27.40
CA PRO A 180 4.04 4.13 27.80
C PRO A 180 3.06 2.98 27.97
N TRP A 181 3.48 1.75 27.65
CA TRP A 181 2.69 0.55 27.86
C TRP A 181 2.68 0.19 29.34
N THR A 182 1.49 -0.01 29.92
CA THR A 182 1.41 -0.57 31.27
C THR A 182 1.75 -2.06 31.26
N LYS A 183 1.98 -2.64 32.44
CA LYS A 183 2.23 -4.07 32.58
C LYS A 183 1.02 -4.89 32.12
N GLU A 184 -0.17 -4.41 32.45
CA GLU A 184 -1.45 -5.04 32.11
C GLU A 184 -1.67 -5.03 30.59
N GLU A 185 -1.38 -3.91 29.92
CA GLU A 185 -1.48 -3.82 28.46
C GLU A 185 -0.48 -4.76 27.77
N THR A 186 0.75 -4.82 28.29
CA THR A 186 1.78 -5.72 27.75
C THR A 186 1.37 -7.18 27.92
N GLN A 187 0.82 -7.55 29.09
CA GLN A 187 0.34 -8.91 29.33
C GLN A 187 -0.83 -9.28 28.41
N LYS A 188 -1.78 -8.37 28.19
CA LYS A 188 -2.87 -8.57 27.23
C LYS A 188 -2.36 -8.79 25.81
N LEU A 189 -1.36 -8.01 25.38
CA LEU A 189 -0.71 -8.20 24.07
C LEU A 189 -0.07 -9.58 23.96
N MET A 190 0.73 -9.98 24.96
CA MET A 190 1.38 -11.30 24.97
C MET A 190 0.35 -12.43 24.90
N ASN A 191 -0.73 -12.34 25.68
CA ASN A 191 -1.79 -13.34 25.69
C ASN A 191 -2.51 -13.42 24.34
N ALA A 192 -2.86 -12.27 23.75
CA ALA A 192 -3.51 -12.21 22.44
C ALA A 192 -2.64 -12.81 21.32
N VAL A 193 -1.34 -12.53 21.32
CA VAL A 193 -0.39 -13.12 20.36
C VAL A 193 -0.25 -14.63 20.58
N LYS A 194 -0.07 -15.08 21.84
CA LYS A 194 0.01 -16.51 22.18
C LYS A 194 -1.21 -17.29 21.68
N GLU A 195 -2.41 -16.73 21.87
CA GLU A 195 -3.66 -17.37 21.45
C GLU A 195 -3.76 -17.48 19.92
N VAL A 196 -3.42 -16.40 19.19
CA VAL A 196 -3.41 -16.41 17.72
C VAL A 196 -2.40 -17.41 17.17
N MET A 197 -1.23 -17.52 17.78
CA MET A 197 -0.21 -18.50 17.40
C MET A 197 -0.67 -19.93 17.66
N ARG A 198 -1.30 -20.19 18.82
CA ARG A 198 -1.84 -21.52 19.16
C ARG A 198 -2.88 -21.98 18.13
N ARG A 199 -3.84 -21.12 17.80
CA ARG A 199 -4.87 -21.44 16.81
C ARG A 199 -4.28 -21.73 15.43
N LYS A 200 -3.22 -21.02 15.02
CA LYS A 200 -2.53 -21.32 13.76
C LYS A 200 -1.86 -22.69 13.77
N LEU A 201 -1.20 -23.06 14.88
CA LEU A 201 -0.57 -24.37 15.05
C LEU A 201 -1.61 -25.52 15.01
N GLU A 202 -2.78 -25.31 15.59
CA GLU A 202 -3.89 -26.27 15.54
C GLU A 202 -4.46 -26.43 14.12
N THR A 203 -4.53 -25.33 13.36
CA THR A 203 -5.03 -25.35 11.97
C THR A 203 -4.03 -25.98 11.00
N GLU A 204 -2.72 -25.82 11.24
CA GLU A 204 -1.65 -26.39 10.41
C GLU A 204 -1.38 -27.88 10.69
N LYS A 205 -1.88 -28.44 11.81
CA LYS A 205 -1.73 -29.86 12.16
C LYS A 205 -3.07 -30.64 12.25
N PRO A 206 -3.82 -30.85 11.16
CA PRO A 206 -4.99 -31.72 11.20
C PRO A 206 -4.66 -33.23 11.04
N SER A 207 -3.39 -33.64 11.06
CA SER A 207 -3.02 -35.06 10.85
C SER A 207 -1.85 -35.54 11.71
N SER A 208 -2.08 -35.58 13.03
CA SER A 208 -1.49 -36.60 13.92
C SER A 208 -2.29 -36.64 15.21
N VAL A 209 -3.05 -37.71 15.41
CA VAL A 209 -3.94 -37.95 16.55
C VAL A 209 -3.11 -38.11 17.85
N PHE A 210 -3.77 -37.81 18.99
CA PHE A 210 -3.44 -38.11 20.39
C PHE A 210 -2.53 -37.09 21.12
N SER A 211 -2.82 -36.56 22.31
CA SER A 211 -3.76 -36.96 23.38
C SER A 211 -4.21 -35.74 24.19
N LEU A 212 -5.38 -35.87 24.82
CA LEU A 212 -5.72 -35.11 26.02
C LEU A 212 -4.61 -35.33 27.05
N GLU A 213 -3.92 -34.27 27.44
CA GLU A 213 -3.53 -34.04 28.84
C GLU A 213 -3.18 -32.57 29.01
N GLN A 214 -3.98 -31.91 29.85
CA GLN A 214 -3.69 -30.59 30.38
C GLN A 214 -2.36 -30.66 31.12
N SER A 215 -1.32 -30.08 30.55
CA SER A 215 -0.19 -29.59 31.34
C SER A 215 0.15 -28.17 30.91
N ASN A 216 0.27 -27.34 31.93
CA ASN A 216 0.49 -25.89 31.89
C ASN A 216 1.96 -25.60 31.53
N THR A 217 2.48 -26.25 30.50
CA THR A 217 3.88 -26.16 30.12
C THR A 217 3.99 -25.18 28.96
N ASP A 218 4.69 -24.08 29.19
CA ASP A 218 4.97 -23.05 28.20
C ASP A 218 5.43 -23.70 26.88
N LEU A 219 4.53 -23.69 25.88
CA LEU A 219 4.82 -24.09 24.52
C LEU A 219 6.01 -23.24 24.07
N TRP A 220 7.17 -23.88 23.91
CA TRP A 220 8.37 -23.26 23.37
C TRP A 220 8.11 -22.97 21.90
N ILE A 221 7.52 -21.79 21.63
CA ILE A 221 7.26 -21.33 20.27
C ILE A 221 8.61 -21.01 19.67
N ASP A 222 8.99 -21.80 18.66
CA ASP A 222 10.22 -21.60 17.90
C ASP A 222 10.32 -20.15 17.41
N ARG A 223 11.52 -19.56 17.52
CA ARG A 223 11.78 -18.16 17.22
C ARG A 223 11.42 -17.81 15.78
N GLU A 224 11.55 -18.77 14.87
CA GLU A 224 11.13 -18.63 13.47
C GLU A 224 9.61 -18.50 13.31
N LYS A 225 8.83 -19.18 14.16
CA LYS A 225 7.36 -19.07 14.16
C LYS A 225 6.87 -17.74 14.72
N LEU A 226 7.64 -17.09 15.60
CA LEU A 226 7.37 -15.73 16.10
C LEU A 226 7.46 -14.65 15.00
N CYS A 227 8.20 -14.92 13.92
CA CYS A 227 8.40 -13.99 12.80
C CYS A 227 7.33 -14.11 11.71
N GLN A 228 6.36 -15.02 11.85
CA GLN A 228 5.30 -15.20 10.86
C GLN A 228 4.32 -14.02 10.83
N PRO A 229 3.65 -13.75 9.68
CA PRO A 229 2.68 -12.68 9.55
C PRO A 229 1.49 -12.89 10.49
N LEU A 230 1.37 -12.03 11.50
CA LEU A 230 0.28 -12.04 12.48
C LEU A 230 -0.93 -11.17 12.04
N PRO A 231 -2.17 -11.61 12.31
CA PRO A 231 -3.39 -10.84 12.08
C PRO A 231 -3.54 -9.72 13.13
N TRP A 232 -2.77 -8.65 12.98
CA TRP A 232 -2.71 -7.55 13.94
C TRP A 232 -4.05 -6.86 14.23
N THR A 233 -4.98 -6.86 13.28
CA THR A 233 -6.34 -6.32 13.47
C THR A 233 -7.16 -7.13 14.46
N GLU A 234 -6.97 -8.44 14.51
CA GLU A 234 -7.61 -9.30 15.53
C GLU A 234 -6.95 -9.08 16.89
N ILE A 235 -5.63 -8.99 16.91
CA ILE A 235 -4.85 -8.72 18.13
C ILE A 235 -5.26 -7.37 18.73
N GLU A 236 -5.47 -6.33 17.91
CA GLU A 236 -6.03 -5.04 18.36
C GLU A 236 -7.35 -5.23 19.11
N THR A 237 -8.31 -5.97 18.54
CA THR A 237 -9.61 -6.21 19.18
C THR A 237 -9.47 -6.87 20.55
N LYS A 238 -8.53 -7.82 20.70
CA LYS A 238 -8.27 -8.51 21.96
C LYS A 238 -7.55 -7.65 22.99
N VAL A 239 -6.59 -6.84 22.56
CA VAL A 239 -5.87 -5.90 23.44
C VAL A 239 -6.81 -4.80 23.92
N GLY A 240 -7.68 -4.29 23.05
CA GLY A 240 -8.75 -3.33 23.35
C GLY A 240 -8.27 -1.91 23.69
N SER A 241 -7.06 -1.75 24.25
CA SER A 241 -6.51 -0.45 24.67
C SER A 241 -5.53 0.19 23.68
N ARG A 242 -5.08 -0.56 22.66
CA ARG A 242 -4.02 -0.13 21.72
C ARG A 242 -4.39 -0.49 20.28
N TYR A 243 -4.01 0.37 19.35
CA TYR A 243 -4.18 0.20 17.91
C TYR A 243 -3.27 -0.90 17.35
N TRP A 244 -3.66 -1.60 16.28
CA TRP A 244 -2.90 -2.71 15.73
C TRP A 244 -1.44 -2.38 15.40
N ARG A 245 -1.13 -1.14 14.97
CA ARG A 245 0.27 -0.73 14.72
C ARG A 245 1.06 -0.57 16.01
N GLN A 246 0.42 -0.10 17.09
CA GLN A 246 1.07 -0.03 18.39
C GLN A 246 1.35 -1.44 18.90
N CYS A 247 0.40 -2.36 18.77
CA CYS A 247 0.59 -3.78 19.09
C CYS A 247 1.76 -4.38 18.31
N LYS A 248 1.79 -4.15 16.99
CA LYS A 248 2.87 -4.62 16.10
C LYS A 248 4.23 -4.00 16.41
N GLN A 249 4.27 -2.74 16.82
CA GLN A 249 5.52 -2.05 17.15
C GLN A 249 6.06 -2.45 18.53
N LYS A 250 5.17 -2.80 19.46
CA LYS A 250 5.54 -3.23 20.81
C LYS A 250 6.06 -4.67 20.84
N TRP A 251 5.46 -5.54 20.01
CA TRP A 251 5.93 -6.91 19.75
C TRP A 251 7.23 -6.91 18.96
#